data_AF-A0A9D5EFE9-F1
#
_entry.id   AF-A0A9D5EFE9-F1
#
_cell.length_a   1.000
_cell.length_b   1.000
_cell.length_c   1.000
_cell.angle_alpha   90.00
_cell.angle_beta   90.00
_cell.angle_gamma   90.00
#
_symmetry.space_group_name_H-M   'P 1'
#
loop_
_entity.id
_entity.type
_entity.pdbx_description
1 polymer ?
#
loop_
_entity_poly.entity_id
_entity_poly.type
_entity_poly.pdbx_seq_one_letter_code
_entity_poly.pdbx_strand_id
1 'polypeptide(L)'
;MHAWQRLVLVISVGLAAVLVTGCSDAKKDAAPADGAAREAGAGGGTQRSATFEILSSSIGVGVGTFTGAPVSTSIGAPAAGLTVRHSQSATVPADVAFVSVFVSPRGGFGPGGPQPVSPKDQADVVTALAALGIAKADITFDASLSYGPFAEVAVRLAVADLKTKGQPIADAIEKVLGRAQSSGARFGLAGCTAALDPLRKDGFKAAEEKAKALAAAGGLTLGQVVAVSEGTTPNIYGPAVADPCNPQQANVKNPASALPFDSPAEVKVSLDVAVTYALGSAGVSGGGITVLGTGSVTAKADEAYVVVFADLSGPTGPRPIAAKDRDALIAKLATLGIKAEDVKVESSSFGAPAVVSVDVDIAKLPKIGEDVLEAVGSVFGRNTQQQGVRFTHSACQAVASAAHKPALADAEARAKALAAVAGLKLGTLQSVSDGGGQLSVYGPAVDACSKEFTQLIYGSPFGSLLKPFDSPAAFTVNSALTATYSVAP
;
A
#
# COMPACT_ATOMS: atom_id res chain seq x y z
N MET A 1 -5.91 10.68 43.57
CA MET A 1 -5.55 12.04 43.99
C MET A 1 -4.23 11.98 44.74
N HIS A 2 -3.10 12.24 44.08
CA HIS A 2 -1.89 12.77 44.70
C HIS A 2 -1.04 13.42 43.60
N ALA A 3 -0.81 14.71 43.78
CA ALA A 3 -0.11 15.61 42.89
C ALA A 3 1.39 15.47 43.08
N TRP A 4 2.17 15.39 42.00
CA TRP A 4 3.58 15.75 42.02
C TRP A 4 3.92 16.69 40.87
N GLN A 5 4.52 17.81 41.27
CA GLN A 5 4.84 18.98 40.48
C GLN A 5 6.06 18.78 39.59
N ARG A 6 5.95 19.43 38.43
CA ARG A 6 6.98 19.99 37.54
C ARG A 6 8.39 20.12 38.12
N LEU A 7 9.37 19.62 37.36
CA LEU A 7 10.67 20.29 37.21
C LEU A 7 10.95 20.44 35.71
N VAL A 8 10.92 21.69 35.25
CA VAL A 8 11.39 22.12 33.93
C VAL A 8 12.87 22.46 34.10
N LEU A 9 13.76 21.76 33.40
CA LEU A 9 15.16 22.18 33.25
C LEU A 9 15.40 22.51 31.78
N VAL A 10 15.61 23.80 31.53
CA VAL A 10 16.08 24.38 30.28
C VAL A 10 17.61 24.29 30.28
N ILE A 11 18.22 23.57 29.33
CA ILE A 11 19.63 23.73 28.98
C ILE A 11 19.78 23.69 27.44
N SER A 12 19.93 24.89 26.89
CA SER A 12 20.97 25.35 25.95
C SER A 12 21.39 24.48 24.76
N VAL A 13 20.96 24.95 23.58
CA VAL A 13 21.71 25.18 22.33
C VAL A 13 23.15 24.66 22.30
N GLY A 14 23.38 23.64 21.46
CA GLY A 14 24.70 23.21 20.98
C GLY A 14 24.64 23.00 19.47
N LEU A 15 25.05 24.03 18.74
CA LEU A 15 25.19 24.08 17.29
C LEU A 15 26.35 23.14 16.85
N ALA A 16 26.06 22.05 16.15
CA ALA A 16 27.09 21.22 15.52
C ALA A 16 27.09 21.48 14.00
N ALA A 17 28.10 22.22 13.56
CA ALA A 17 28.42 22.43 12.16
C ALA A 17 28.89 21.11 11.53
N VAL A 18 28.17 20.61 10.53
CA VAL A 18 28.66 19.54 9.66
C VAL A 18 29.57 20.18 8.61
N LEU A 19 30.88 20.02 8.81
CA LEU A 19 31.91 20.32 7.83
C LEU A 19 31.84 19.28 6.70
N VAL A 20 31.39 19.71 5.53
CA VAL A 20 31.62 19.00 4.26
C VAL A 20 33.03 19.35 3.81
N THR A 21 33.99 18.46 4.07
CA THR A 21 35.32 18.53 3.46
C THR A 21 35.25 17.96 2.05
N GLY A 22 35.41 18.83 1.06
CA GLY A 22 35.77 18.45 -0.30
C GLY A 22 37.28 18.30 -0.45
N CYS A 23 37.68 17.29 -1.24
CA CYS A 23 38.95 17.08 -1.93
C CYS A 23 38.67 15.86 -2.86
N SER A 24 39.12 15.73 -4.10
CA SER A 24 39.92 16.55 -5.01
C SER A 24 40.03 15.76 -6.32
N ASP A 25 40.44 16.45 -7.38
CA ASP A 25 40.49 16.08 -8.79
C ASP A 25 41.20 14.78 -9.24
N ALA A 26 40.83 14.44 -10.48
CA ALA A 26 41.65 13.94 -11.60
C ALA A 26 41.92 12.43 -11.75
N LYS A 27 41.32 11.86 -12.81
CA LYS A 27 42.10 11.28 -13.92
C LYS A 27 41.31 11.23 -15.22
N LYS A 28 41.78 12.02 -16.20
CA LYS A 28 41.55 11.84 -17.64
C LYS A 28 42.41 10.68 -18.12
N ASP A 29 41.85 9.81 -18.95
CA ASP A 29 42.47 8.96 -19.99
C ASP A 29 41.30 8.15 -20.59
N ALA A 30 41.19 7.72 -21.84
CA ALA A 30 41.72 8.04 -23.15
C ALA A 30 40.75 7.30 -24.12
N ALA A 31 40.52 7.83 -25.32
CA ALA A 31 39.74 7.14 -26.35
C ALA A 31 40.46 5.86 -26.85
N PRO A 32 39.72 4.95 -27.50
CA PRO A 32 40.18 4.62 -28.85
C PRO A 32 39.08 4.61 -29.92
N ALA A 33 39.59 4.77 -31.14
CA ALA A 33 38.91 4.90 -32.40
C ALA A 33 38.45 3.57 -33.01
N ASP A 34 37.52 3.71 -33.95
CA ASP A 34 37.34 3.00 -35.23
C ASP A 34 37.35 1.47 -35.29
N GLY A 35 36.21 0.96 -35.77
CA GLY A 35 36.06 -0.39 -36.29
C GLY A 35 34.86 -0.46 -37.24
N ALA A 36 35.10 -0.08 -38.50
CA ALA A 36 34.15 -0.27 -39.60
C ALA A 36 34.03 -1.76 -39.97
N ALA A 37 32.80 -2.24 -40.17
CA ALA A 37 32.53 -3.37 -41.05
C ALA A 37 31.15 -3.23 -41.68
N ARG A 38 31.14 -3.18 -43.01
CA ARG A 38 29.99 -3.31 -43.90
C ARG A 38 29.46 -4.74 -43.84
N GLU A 39 28.15 -4.93 -43.99
CA GLU A 39 27.62 -5.89 -44.96
C GLU A 39 26.18 -5.54 -45.36
N ALA A 40 25.84 -5.95 -46.58
CA ALA A 40 24.73 -5.48 -47.39
C ALA A 40 23.61 -6.53 -47.53
N GLY A 41 22.43 -6.09 -47.97
CA GLY A 41 21.35 -6.94 -48.51
C GLY A 41 19.96 -6.42 -48.13
N ALA A 42 19.28 -5.60 -48.93
CA ALA A 42 18.57 -5.87 -50.20
C ALA A 42 17.10 -6.33 -50.01
N GLY A 43 16.18 -5.59 -50.64
CA GLY A 43 14.75 -5.90 -50.82
C GLY A 43 13.86 -4.87 -50.09
N GLY A 44 13.10 -3.97 -50.72
CA GLY A 44 12.49 -3.95 -52.06
C GLY A 44 10.97 -3.95 -51.89
N GLY A 45 10.33 -2.79 -52.01
CA GLY A 45 8.88 -2.66 -51.82
C GLY A 45 8.34 -1.24 -52.02
N THR A 46 8.32 -0.80 -53.28
CA THR A 46 7.65 0.41 -53.79
C THR A 46 6.13 0.38 -53.59
N GLN A 47 5.55 1.47 -53.07
CA GLN A 47 4.28 2.04 -53.58
C GLN A 47 4.24 3.57 -53.41
N ARG A 48 4.23 4.26 -54.56
CA ARG A 48 3.74 5.62 -54.84
C ARG A 48 2.20 5.62 -54.73
N SER A 49 1.43 6.69 -54.52
CA SER A 49 1.66 8.14 -54.46
C SER A 49 0.42 8.83 -53.85
N ALA A 50 0.67 9.94 -53.15
CA ALA A 50 0.00 11.25 -53.13
C ALA A 50 -1.54 11.38 -52.95
N THR A 51 -1.92 12.11 -51.91
CA THR A 51 -2.58 13.44 -52.05
C THR A 51 -2.31 14.32 -50.83
N PHE A 52 -2.12 15.61 -51.11
CA PHE A 52 -1.83 16.71 -50.20
C PHE A 52 -3.15 17.22 -49.61
N GLU A 53 -3.29 17.30 -48.29
CA GLU A 53 -4.32 18.11 -47.65
C GLU A 53 -3.77 18.73 -46.37
N ILE A 54 -3.79 20.06 -46.32
CA ILE A 54 -3.32 20.90 -45.23
C ILE A 54 -4.40 20.89 -44.15
N LEU A 55 -4.17 20.15 -43.07
CA LEU A 55 -4.95 20.27 -41.84
C LEU A 55 -3.99 20.37 -40.66
N SER A 56 -4.12 21.48 -39.93
CA SER A 56 -3.50 21.79 -38.66
C SER A 56 -3.57 20.60 -37.69
N SER A 57 -2.45 19.92 -37.48
CA SER A 57 -2.33 18.84 -36.51
C SER A 57 -2.09 19.42 -35.11
N SER A 58 -3.16 19.50 -34.32
CA SER A 58 -3.03 19.45 -32.86
C SER A 58 -2.50 18.06 -32.50
N ILE A 59 -1.24 17.99 -32.08
CA ILE A 59 -0.61 16.79 -31.52
C ILE A 59 -1.32 16.47 -30.20
N GLY A 60 -2.38 15.67 -30.28
CA GLY A 60 -2.95 14.98 -29.14
C GLY A 60 -2.02 13.84 -28.77
N VAL A 61 -1.28 13.99 -27.67
CA VAL A 61 -0.57 12.88 -27.03
C VAL A 61 -1.61 11.85 -26.62
N GLY A 62 -1.70 10.76 -27.37
CA GLY A 62 -2.57 9.64 -27.07
C GLY A 62 -2.10 8.92 -25.80
N VAL A 63 -2.78 9.18 -24.69
CA VAL A 63 -2.67 8.33 -23.49
C VAL A 63 -3.49 7.08 -23.78
N GLY A 64 -2.81 5.95 -24.00
CA GLY A 64 -3.46 4.65 -24.20
C GLY A 64 -4.28 4.28 -22.96
N THR A 65 -5.59 4.14 -23.13
CA THR A 65 -6.50 3.66 -22.09
C THR A 65 -6.28 2.17 -21.86
N PHE A 66 -5.51 1.82 -20.83
CA PHE A 66 -5.45 0.45 -20.33
C PHE A 66 -6.68 0.17 -19.46
N THR A 67 -7.55 -0.73 -19.92
CA THR A 67 -8.70 -1.24 -19.18
C THR A 67 -8.24 -2.30 -18.18
N GLY A 68 -8.19 -2.00 -16.88
CA GLY A 68 -7.92 -3.06 -15.90
C GLY A 68 -7.72 -2.68 -14.42
N ALA A 69 -7.52 -1.41 -14.07
CA ALA A 69 -7.46 -0.99 -12.68
C ALA A 69 -8.13 0.38 -12.52
N PRO A 70 -8.85 0.65 -11.42
CA PRO A 70 -9.20 2.01 -11.05
C PRO A 70 -7.93 2.71 -10.55
N VAL A 71 -7.00 3.00 -11.46
CA VAL A 71 -6.19 4.21 -11.30
C VAL A 71 -7.23 5.32 -11.28
N SER A 72 -7.21 6.15 -10.24
CA SER A 72 -7.98 7.39 -10.22
C SER A 72 -7.47 8.24 -11.38
N THR A 73 -8.00 7.99 -12.57
CA THR A 73 -7.53 8.45 -13.88
C THR A 73 -8.08 9.82 -14.21
N SER A 74 -8.96 10.37 -13.37
CA SER A 74 -9.37 11.77 -13.47
C SER A 74 -8.42 12.68 -12.70
N ILE A 75 -7.11 12.59 -12.98
CA ILE A 75 -6.30 13.80 -12.89
C ILE A 75 -6.65 14.56 -14.17
N GLY A 76 -7.72 15.37 -14.10
CA GLY A 76 -8.00 16.36 -15.14
C GLY A 76 -6.73 17.15 -15.45
N ALA A 77 -6.59 17.63 -16.69
CA ALA A 77 -5.41 18.35 -17.17
C ALA A 77 -4.81 19.21 -16.04
N PRO A 78 -3.52 19.03 -15.70
CA PRO A 78 -2.96 19.57 -14.47
C PRO A 78 -3.17 21.08 -14.47
N ALA A 79 -4.09 21.56 -13.63
CA ALA A 79 -4.11 22.96 -13.28
C ALA A 79 -2.70 23.27 -12.76
N ALA A 80 -2.07 24.33 -13.27
CA ALA A 80 -0.74 24.70 -12.80
C ALA A 80 -0.74 24.80 -11.27
N GLY A 81 0.19 24.09 -10.64
CA GLY A 81 0.15 23.92 -9.21
C GLY A 81 1.07 22.81 -8.71
N LEU A 82 1.16 22.75 -7.39
CA LEU A 82 1.84 21.69 -6.66
C LEU A 82 0.80 20.71 -6.12
N THR A 83 0.77 19.50 -6.66
CA THR A 83 -0.08 18.42 -6.15
C THR A 83 0.73 17.49 -5.27
N VAL A 84 0.26 17.32 -4.03
CA VAL A 84 0.81 16.35 -3.07
C VAL A 84 -0.25 15.33 -2.70
N ARG A 85 0.19 14.09 -2.51
CA ARG A 85 -0.64 13.00 -1.98
C ARG A 85 -0.13 12.58 -0.61
N HIS A 86 -1.07 12.26 0.27
CA HIS A 86 -0.80 11.72 1.60
C HIS A 86 -1.83 10.65 1.95
N SER A 87 -1.36 9.56 2.56
CA SER A 87 -2.21 8.47 3.06
C SER A 87 -2.14 8.43 4.57
N GLN A 88 -3.29 8.41 5.23
CA GLN A 88 -3.42 8.33 6.67
C GLN A 88 -4.27 7.11 7.02
N SER A 89 -3.85 6.35 8.03
CA SER A 89 -4.65 5.23 8.53
C SER A 89 -4.75 5.24 10.04
N ALA A 90 -5.82 4.65 10.57
CA ALA A 90 -6.02 4.47 12.00
C ALA A 90 -6.84 3.21 12.26
N THR A 91 -6.67 2.64 13.44
CA THR A 91 -7.56 1.61 13.98
C THR A 91 -8.62 2.28 14.83
N VAL A 92 -9.89 1.99 14.55
CA VAL A 92 -11.04 2.52 15.28
C VAL A 92 -11.93 1.39 15.78
N PRO A 93 -12.63 1.56 16.92
CA PRO A 93 -13.61 0.59 17.37
C PRO A 93 -14.71 0.39 16.33
N ALA A 94 -15.09 -0.86 16.09
CA ALA A 94 -16.21 -1.22 15.23
C ALA A 94 -17.54 -1.08 15.99
N ASP A 95 -18.59 -0.70 15.28
CA ASP A 95 -19.97 -0.60 15.81
C ASP A 95 -20.92 -1.63 15.19
N VAL A 96 -20.46 -2.35 14.16
CA VAL A 96 -21.19 -3.45 13.52
C VAL A 96 -20.28 -4.68 13.41
N ALA A 97 -20.85 -5.85 13.67
CA ALA A 97 -20.21 -7.14 13.42
C ALA A 97 -21.05 -7.98 12.44
N PHE A 98 -20.36 -8.91 11.78
CA PHE A 98 -20.95 -9.90 10.90
C PHE A 98 -20.36 -11.28 11.20
N VAL A 99 -21.19 -12.31 11.25
CA VAL A 99 -20.74 -13.70 11.13
C VAL A 99 -20.76 -14.06 9.65
N SER A 100 -19.59 -14.34 9.08
CA SER A 100 -19.43 -14.69 7.67
C SER A 100 -19.11 -16.18 7.57
N VAL A 101 -19.88 -16.92 6.77
CA VAL A 101 -19.72 -18.37 6.58
C VAL A 101 -19.57 -18.65 5.09
N PHE A 102 -18.44 -19.24 4.71
CA PHE A 102 -18.08 -19.53 3.33
C PHE A 102 -18.29 -21.01 3.05
N VAL A 103 -19.25 -21.33 2.20
CA VAL A 103 -19.61 -22.71 1.88
C VAL A 103 -19.31 -23.02 0.42
N SER A 104 -18.85 -24.25 0.15
CA SER A 104 -18.81 -24.79 -1.20
C SER A 104 -20.21 -25.30 -1.54
N PRO A 105 -20.87 -24.81 -2.61
CA PRO A 105 -22.18 -25.32 -3.01
C PRO A 105 -22.13 -26.83 -3.24
N ARG A 106 -23.14 -27.55 -2.73
CA ARG A 106 -23.33 -28.98 -2.98
C ARG A 106 -23.69 -29.17 -4.46
N GLY A 107 -22.69 -29.42 -5.30
CA GLY A 107 -22.89 -29.57 -6.75
C GLY A 107 -21.61 -29.66 -7.58
N GLY A 108 -20.44 -29.41 -6.97
CA GLY A 108 -19.17 -29.37 -7.70
C GLY A 108 -19.08 -28.14 -8.61
N PHE A 109 -17.90 -27.94 -9.20
CA PHE A 109 -17.68 -26.85 -10.15
C PHE A 109 -18.35 -27.21 -11.48
N GLY A 110 -19.60 -26.79 -11.66
CA GLY A 110 -20.23 -26.82 -12.97
C GLY A 110 -19.57 -25.83 -13.94
N PRO A 111 -19.72 -26.00 -15.26
CA PRO A 111 -19.16 -25.10 -16.29
C PRO A 111 -19.69 -23.65 -16.24
N GLY A 112 -20.59 -23.33 -15.30
CA GLY A 112 -21.15 -21.99 -15.08
C GLY A 112 -20.55 -21.22 -13.89
N GLY A 113 -19.51 -21.74 -13.22
CA GLY A 113 -18.92 -21.08 -12.04
C GLY A 113 -19.70 -21.33 -10.73
N PRO A 114 -19.36 -20.62 -9.65
CA PRO A 114 -20.02 -20.76 -8.35
C PRO A 114 -21.53 -20.62 -8.48
N GLN A 115 -22.26 -21.60 -7.93
CA GLN A 115 -23.71 -21.53 -7.86
C GLN A 115 -24.12 -20.78 -6.58
N PRO A 116 -25.10 -19.85 -6.65
CA PRO A 116 -25.67 -19.25 -5.45
C PRO A 116 -26.27 -20.33 -4.53
N VAL A 117 -26.40 -20.01 -3.24
CA VAL A 117 -27.18 -20.85 -2.31
C VAL A 117 -28.60 -21.02 -2.87
N SER A 118 -29.08 -22.26 -2.99
CA SER A 118 -30.39 -22.52 -3.60
C SER A 118 -31.52 -21.87 -2.79
N PRO A 119 -32.65 -21.46 -3.40
CA PRO A 119 -33.76 -20.84 -2.66
C PRO A 119 -34.30 -21.71 -1.50
N LYS A 120 -34.27 -23.03 -1.67
CA LYS A 120 -34.61 -23.99 -0.61
C LYS A 120 -33.63 -23.90 0.54
N ASP A 121 -32.34 -23.97 0.26
CA ASP A 121 -31.29 -23.89 1.26
C ASP A 121 -31.30 -22.52 1.97
N GLN A 122 -31.57 -21.43 1.25
CA GLN A 122 -31.74 -20.10 1.85
C GLN A 122 -32.90 -20.08 2.86
N ALA A 123 -34.06 -20.67 2.52
CA ALA A 123 -35.20 -20.75 3.42
C ALA A 123 -34.91 -21.63 4.66
N ASP A 124 -34.20 -22.74 4.47
CA ASP A 124 -33.78 -23.64 5.55
C ASP A 124 -32.76 -22.94 6.49
N VAL A 125 -31.80 -22.17 5.95
CA VAL A 125 -30.87 -21.33 6.73
C VAL A 125 -31.62 -20.25 7.51
N VAL A 126 -32.54 -19.51 6.87
CA VAL A 126 -33.34 -18.48 7.55
C VAL A 126 -34.12 -19.08 8.71
N THR A 127 -34.71 -20.27 8.53
CA THR A 127 -35.44 -20.98 9.59
C THR A 127 -34.52 -21.38 10.73
N ALA A 128 -33.33 -21.92 10.43
CA ALA A 128 -32.34 -22.31 11.43
C ALA A 128 -31.84 -21.10 12.25
N LEU A 129 -31.59 -19.97 11.60
CA LEU A 129 -31.12 -18.75 12.25
C LEU A 129 -32.23 -18.03 13.04
N ALA A 130 -33.49 -18.12 12.59
CA ALA A 130 -34.62 -17.62 13.36
C ALA A 130 -34.75 -18.31 14.73
N ALA A 131 -34.41 -19.61 14.82
CA ALA A 131 -34.38 -20.33 16.10
C ALA A 131 -33.29 -19.81 17.07
N LEU A 132 -32.28 -19.09 16.57
CA LEU A 132 -31.27 -18.39 17.34
C LEU A 132 -31.64 -16.91 17.62
N GLY A 133 -32.83 -16.48 17.22
CA GLY A 133 -33.30 -15.10 17.39
C GLY A 133 -32.73 -14.12 16.38
N ILE A 134 -32.23 -14.58 15.23
CA ILE A 134 -31.72 -13.74 14.15
C ILE A 134 -32.87 -13.36 13.20
N ALA A 135 -33.03 -12.07 12.92
CA ALA A 135 -34.06 -11.60 12.00
C ALA A 135 -33.63 -11.86 10.55
N LYS A 136 -34.62 -12.17 9.68
CA LYS A 136 -34.37 -12.36 8.24
C LYS A 136 -33.66 -11.17 7.59
N ALA A 137 -33.94 -9.95 8.04
CA ALA A 137 -33.34 -8.73 7.52
C ALA A 137 -31.84 -8.60 7.81
N ASP A 138 -31.31 -9.35 8.77
CA ASP A 138 -29.90 -9.38 9.13
C ASP A 138 -29.10 -10.45 8.37
N ILE A 139 -29.76 -11.25 7.52
CA ILE A 139 -29.16 -12.36 6.78
C ILE A 139 -28.97 -11.95 5.32
N THR A 140 -27.73 -11.98 4.86
CA THR A 140 -27.35 -11.74 3.46
C THR A 140 -26.78 -13.02 2.85
N PHE A 141 -27.21 -13.33 1.63
CA PHE A 141 -26.67 -14.41 0.81
C PHE A 141 -25.96 -13.79 -0.39
N ASP A 142 -24.67 -14.07 -0.55
CA ASP A 142 -23.91 -13.64 -1.71
C ASP A 142 -23.34 -14.83 -2.48
N ALA A 143 -23.41 -14.73 -3.80
CA ALA A 143 -22.67 -15.59 -4.70
C ALA A 143 -21.37 -14.87 -5.04
N SER A 144 -20.27 -15.21 -4.35
CA SER A 144 -18.99 -14.55 -4.62
C SER A 144 -18.56 -14.88 -6.05
N LEU A 145 -18.57 -13.87 -6.92
CA LEU A 145 -18.14 -13.97 -8.32
C LEU A 145 -16.72 -13.44 -8.55
N SER A 146 -16.06 -12.86 -7.53
CA SER A 146 -14.78 -12.18 -7.74
C SER A 146 -13.57 -13.11 -7.54
N TYR A 147 -13.58 -13.98 -6.52
CA TYR A 147 -12.43 -14.84 -6.21
C TYR A 147 -12.89 -16.15 -5.55
N GLY A 148 -13.04 -17.20 -6.36
CA GLY A 148 -13.30 -18.57 -5.90
C GLY A 148 -14.77 -19.02 -5.96
N PRO A 149 -15.03 -20.33 -5.82
CA PRO A 149 -16.33 -20.97 -6.04
C PRO A 149 -17.25 -20.95 -4.82
N PHE A 150 -17.15 -19.95 -3.95
CA PHE A 150 -17.80 -19.99 -2.64
C PHE A 150 -19.07 -19.15 -2.64
N ALA A 151 -20.11 -19.64 -1.96
CA ALA A 151 -21.19 -18.80 -1.53
C ALA A 151 -20.92 -18.32 -0.10
N GLU A 152 -21.27 -17.08 0.18
CA GLU A 152 -21.16 -16.50 1.51
C GLU A 152 -22.55 -16.30 2.11
N VAL A 153 -22.70 -16.72 3.36
CA VAL A 153 -23.81 -16.31 4.21
C VAL A 153 -23.24 -15.37 5.27
N ALA A 154 -23.68 -14.12 5.23
CA ALA A 154 -23.28 -13.10 6.18
C ALA A 154 -24.46 -12.73 7.08
N VAL A 155 -24.26 -12.78 8.40
CA VAL A 155 -25.27 -12.47 9.41
C VAL A 155 -24.83 -11.26 10.21
N ARG A 156 -25.57 -10.15 10.10
CA ARG A 156 -25.33 -8.93 10.87
C ARG A 156 -25.77 -9.11 12.32
N LEU A 157 -24.99 -8.58 13.26
CA LEU A 157 -25.31 -8.59 14.68
C LEU A 157 -24.62 -7.44 15.42
N ALA A 158 -25.06 -7.19 16.66
CA ALA A 158 -24.36 -6.29 17.56
C ALA A 158 -22.98 -6.86 17.91
N VAL A 159 -21.97 -5.99 18.01
CA VAL A 159 -20.60 -6.37 18.36
C VAL A 159 -20.54 -7.18 19.67
N ALA A 160 -21.32 -6.78 20.68
CA ALA A 160 -21.36 -7.45 21.98
C ALA A 160 -21.89 -8.90 21.92
N ASP A 161 -22.70 -9.23 20.91
CA ASP A 161 -23.29 -10.55 20.72
C ASP A 161 -22.36 -11.54 20.00
N LEU A 162 -21.29 -11.04 19.35
CA LEU A 162 -20.44 -11.85 18.49
C LEU A 162 -19.79 -13.03 19.24
N LYS A 163 -19.29 -12.77 20.45
CA LYS A 163 -18.58 -13.80 21.24
C LYS A 163 -19.48 -14.95 21.66
N THR A 164 -20.78 -14.71 21.86
CA THR A 164 -21.73 -15.71 22.34
C THR A 164 -22.52 -16.35 21.20
N LYS A 165 -22.83 -15.60 20.15
CA LYS A 165 -23.65 -16.07 19.02
C LYS A 165 -22.85 -16.46 17.78
N GLY A 166 -21.59 -16.05 17.66
CA GLY A 166 -20.75 -16.27 16.47
C GLY A 166 -20.67 -17.74 16.05
N GLN A 167 -20.18 -18.59 16.94
CA GLN A 167 -20.05 -20.03 16.67
C GLN A 167 -21.42 -20.72 16.48
N PRO A 168 -22.44 -20.50 17.35
CA PRO A 168 -23.78 -21.07 17.13
C PRO A 168 -24.41 -20.72 15.76
N ILE A 169 -24.21 -19.49 15.28
CA ILE A 169 -24.68 -19.07 13.95
C ILE A 169 -23.95 -19.84 12.86
N ALA A 170 -22.62 -19.93 12.93
CA ALA A 170 -21.82 -20.69 11.96
C ALA A 170 -22.24 -22.17 11.91
N ASP A 171 -22.37 -22.82 13.08
CA ASP A 171 -22.80 -24.22 13.19
C ASP A 171 -24.19 -24.45 12.59
N ALA A 172 -25.14 -23.52 12.81
CA ALA A 172 -26.48 -23.59 12.26
C ALA A 172 -26.48 -23.51 10.72
N ILE A 173 -25.65 -22.64 10.14
CA ILE A 173 -25.49 -22.52 8.68
C ILE A 173 -24.84 -23.79 8.12
N GLU A 174 -23.76 -24.27 8.73
CA GLU A 174 -23.05 -25.48 8.29
C GLU A 174 -23.90 -26.74 8.36
N LYS A 175 -24.82 -26.82 9.34
CA LYS A 175 -25.78 -27.92 9.43
C LYS A 175 -26.70 -28.02 8.21
N VAL A 176 -27.10 -26.87 7.64
CA VAL A 176 -27.96 -26.82 6.45
C VAL A 176 -27.14 -27.02 5.18
N LEU A 177 -26.11 -26.19 5.00
CA LEU A 177 -25.35 -26.07 3.75
C LEU A 177 -24.21 -27.09 3.62
N GLY A 178 -23.82 -27.73 4.71
CA GLY A 178 -22.61 -28.56 4.81
C GLY A 178 -21.43 -27.78 5.36
N ARG A 179 -20.33 -28.50 5.56
CA ARG A 179 -19.10 -27.97 6.16
C ARG A 179 -18.62 -26.72 5.43
N ALA A 180 -18.37 -25.65 6.17
CA ALA A 180 -17.79 -24.43 5.62
C ALA A 180 -16.30 -24.61 5.32
N GLN A 181 -15.81 -23.90 4.31
CA GLN A 181 -14.37 -23.74 4.06
C GLN A 181 -13.74 -22.85 5.13
N SER A 182 -14.45 -21.78 5.48
CA SER A 182 -14.13 -20.93 6.63
C SER A 182 -15.40 -20.32 7.21
N SER A 183 -15.33 -19.98 8.50
CA SER A 183 -16.32 -19.18 9.19
C SER A 183 -15.60 -18.25 10.16
N GLY A 184 -16.14 -17.05 10.37
CA GLY A 184 -15.55 -16.09 11.28
C GLY A 184 -16.30 -14.77 11.35
N ALA A 185 -15.73 -13.84 12.12
CA ALA A 185 -16.19 -12.49 12.30
C ALA A 185 -15.68 -11.56 11.21
N ARG A 186 -16.48 -10.54 10.90
CA ARG A 186 -16.04 -9.37 10.17
C ARG A 186 -16.61 -8.14 10.87
N PHE A 187 -15.82 -7.08 10.95
CA PHE A 187 -16.20 -5.84 11.61
C PHE A 187 -16.42 -4.73 10.58
N GLY A 188 -17.26 -3.75 10.95
CA GLY A 188 -17.57 -2.60 10.11
C GLY A 188 -18.01 -1.40 10.93
N LEU A 189 -18.24 -0.31 10.22
CA LEU A 189 -18.67 0.98 10.72
C LEU A 189 -20.00 1.36 10.10
N ALA A 190 -21.02 1.60 10.94
CA ALA A 190 -22.26 2.22 10.51
C ALA A 190 -22.06 3.72 10.22
N GLY A 191 -21.15 4.38 10.94
CA GLY A 191 -20.88 5.83 10.86
C GLY A 191 -19.47 6.18 10.37
N CYS A 192 -19.08 5.74 9.16
CA CYS A 192 -17.71 5.92 8.68
C CYS A 192 -17.24 7.39 8.60
N THR A 193 -18.12 8.35 8.23
CA THR A 193 -17.73 9.77 8.13
C THR A 193 -17.10 10.28 9.43
N ALA A 194 -17.76 10.02 10.57
CA ALA A 194 -17.26 10.45 11.88
C ALA A 194 -15.95 9.75 12.26
N ALA A 195 -15.78 8.48 11.87
CA ALA A 195 -14.54 7.74 12.09
C ALA A 195 -13.37 8.27 11.24
N LEU A 196 -13.65 8.83 10.06
CA LEU A 196 -12.64 9.39 9.16
C LEU A 196 -12.29 10.85 9.46
N ASP A 197 -13.12 11.60 10.20
CA ASP A 197 -12.89 13.02 10.48
C ASP A 197 -11.50 13.33 11.09
N PRO A 198 -11.01 12.57 12.10
CA PRO A 198 -9.67 12.80 12.63
C PRO A 198 -8.57 12.53 11.58
N LEU A 199 -8.70 11.43 10.82
CA LEU A 199 -7.74 11.07 9.77
C LEU A 199 -7.71 12.11 8.66
N ARG A 200 -8.87 12.69 8.31
CA ARG A 200 -8.98 13.76 7.32
C ARG A 200 -8.21 14.99 7.76
N LYS A 201 -8.40 15.42 9.00
CA LYS A 201 -7.69 16.58 9.57
C LYS A 201 -6.18 16.35 9.56
N ASP A 202 -5.73 15.19 10.03
CA ASP A 202 -4.31 14.86 10.08
C ASP A 202 -3.71 14.69 8.68
N GLY A 203 -4.46 14.06 7.76
CA GLY A 203 -4.06 13.88 6.37
C GLY A 203 -3.87 15.21 5.64
N PHE A 204 -4.80 16.16 5.79
CA PHE A 204 -4.65 17.49 5.20
C PHE A 204 -3.48 18.28 5.78
N LYS A 205 -3.27 18.19 7.11
CA LYS A 205 -2.11 18.81 7.76
C LYS A 205 -0.80 18.24 7.24
N ALA A 206 -0.68 16.92 7.14
CA ALA A 206 0.51 16.25 6.63
C ALA A 206 0.75 16.58 5.14
N ALA A 207 -0.32 16.62 4.33
CA ALA A 207 -0.24 17.06 2.94
C ALA A 207 0.28 18.51 2.84
N GLU A 208 -0.20 19.43 3.69
CA GLU A 208 0.29 20.81 3.72
C GLU A 208 1.78 20.90 4.09
N GLU A 209 2.22 20.17 5.12
CA GLU A 209 3.63 20.10 5.53
C GLU A 209 4.51 19.56 4.38
N LYS A 210 4.04 18.51 3.70
CA LYS A 210 4.71 17.94 2.52
C LYS A 210 4.76 18.93 1.35
N ALA A 211 3.69 19.65 1.08
CA ALA A 211 3.64 20.69 0.05
C ALA A 211 4.63 21.82 0.33
N LYS A 212 4.72 22.28 1.59
CA LYS A 212 5.71 23.28 2.00
C LYS A 212 7.14 22.80 1.79
N ALA A 213 7.44 21.56 2.18
CA ALA A 213 8.76 20.97 1.99
C ALA A 213 9.13 20.86 0.50
N LEU A 214 8.19 20.41 -0.34
CA LEU A 214 8.41 20.24 -1.78
C LEU A 214 8.52 21.59 -2.50
N ALA A 215 7.71 22.58 -2.13
CA ALA A 215 7.83 23.94 -2.63
C ALA A 215 9.20 24.55 -2.27
N ALA A 216 9.64 24.41 -1.01
CA ALA A 216 10.95 24.88 -0.56
C ALA A 216 12.09 24.19 -1.33
N ALA A 217 12.00 22.87 -1.56
CA ALA A 217 13.00 22.14 -2.33
C ALA A 217 13.09 22.60 -3.80
N GLY A 218 11.97 23.02 -4.39
CA GLY A 218 11.90 23.57 -5.74
C GLY A 218 12.14 25.08 -5.83
N GLY A 219 12.38 25.78 -4.71
CA GLY A 219 12.49 27.25 -4.70
C GLY A 219 11.19 27.97 -5.09
N LEU A 220 10.04 27.35 -4.82
CA LEU A 220 8.70 27.83 -5.18
C LEU A 220 8.01 28.49 -3.98
N THR A 221 7.15 29.47 -4.24
CA THR A 221 6.22 30.01 -3.24
C THR A 221 4.89 29.27 -3.33
N LEU A 222 4.52 28.59 -2.25
CA LEU A 222 3.24 27.90 -2.11
C LEU A 222 2.09 28.91 -1.99
N GLY A 223 1.08 28.81 -2.84
CA GLY A 223 -0.13 29.63 -2.84
C GLY A 223 -1.32 28.95 -2.15
N GLN A 224 -2.52 29.44 -2.44
CA GLN A 224 -3.77 28.87 -1.91
C GLN A 224 -4.07 27.48 -2.48
N VAL A 225 -4.86 26.68 -1.75
CA VAL A 225 -5.42 25.42 -2.25
C VAL A 225 -6.36 25.71 -3.43
N VAL A 226 -6.19 25.01 -4.55
CA VAL A 226 -7.01 25.15 -5.76
C VAL A 226 -7.79 23.89 -6.10
N ALA A 227 -7.34 22.73 -5.62
CA ALA A 227 -8.09 21.49 -5.75
C ALA A 227 -7.82 20.58 -4.55
N VAL A 228 -8.84 19.80 -4.19
CA VAL A 228 -8.77 18.75 -3.19
C VAL A 228 -9.48 17.54 -3.76
N SER A 229 -8.85 16.38 -3.66
CA SER A 229 -9.53 15.10 -3.84
C SER A 229 -9.30 14.25 -2.61
N GLU A 230 -10.34 13.57 -2.16
CA GLU A 230 -10.31 12.63 -1.06
C GLU A 230 -10.84 11.30 -1.58
N GLY A 231 -10.20 10.21 -1.14
CA GLY A 231 -10.70 8.87 -1.36
C GLY A 231 -10.31 7.99 -0.19
N THR A 232 -11.16 7.03 0.15
CA THR A 232 -10.72 5.90 0.96
C THR A 232 -9.81 5.04 0.09
N THR A 233 -8.64 4.65 0.58
CA THR A 233 -7.71 3.80 -0.16
C THR A 233 -8.39 2.48 -0.48
N PRO A 234 -8.81 2.20 -1.73
CA PRO A 234 -9.18 0.84 -2.07
C PRO A 234 -7.88 0.04 -1.97
N ASN A 235 -7.93 -1.18 -1.45
CA ASN A 235 -6.76 -2.04 -1.56
C ASN A 235 -6.57 -2.36 -3.06
N ILE A 236 -5.70 -1.60 -3.74
CA ILE A 236 -5.55 -1.60 -5.21
C ILE A 236 -5.03 -2.96 -5.70
N TYR A 237 -4.26 -3.65 -4.85
CA TYR A 237 -3.65 -4.93 -5.15
C TYR A 237 -4.05 -5.94 -4.08
N GLY A 238 -4.80 -6.95 -4.51
CA GLY A 238 -5.49 -7.90 -3.64
C GLY A 238 -6.99 -7.94 -3.96
N PRO A 239 -7.74 -8.87 -3.37
CA PRO A 239 -9.19 -8.81 -3.44
C PRO A 239 -9.63 -7.48 -2.82
N ALA A 240 -10.83 -7.05 -3.17
CA ALA A 240 -11.49 -6.06 -2.35
C ALA A 240 -11.61 -6.63 -0.92
N VAL A 241 -10.74 -6.18 -0.02
CA VAL A 241 -11.02 -6.24 1.40
C VAL A 241 -12.30 -5.47 1.58
N ALA A 242 -13.21 -6.07 2.31
CA ALA A 242 -14.54 -5.56 2.30
C ALA A 242 -14.56 -4.24 3.07
N ASP A 243 -15.16 -3.24 2.44
CA ASP A 243 -15.06 -1.86 2.89
C ASP A 243 -15.65 -1.75 4.32
N PRO A 244 -14.84 -1.39 5.34
CA PRO A 244 -15.34 -1.22 6.69
C PRO A 244 -16.38 -0.10 6.75
N CYS A 245 -16.39 0.82 5.78
CA CYS A 245 -17.33 1.92 5.66
C CYS A 245 -18.61 1.57 4.90
N ASN A 246 -18.74 0.34 4.41
CA ASN A 246 -19.95 -0.14 3.76
C ASN A 246 -20.56 -1.31 4.53
N PRO A 247 -21.35 -1.04 5.59
CA PRO A 247 -21.99 -2.08 6.38
C PRO A 247 -23.09 -2.84 5.60
N GLN A 248 -23.50 -2.35 4.43
CA GLN A 248 -24.44 -3.05 3.55
C GLN A 248 -23.72 -4.10 2.68
N GLN A 249 -22.42 -3.93 2.45
CA GLN A 249 -21.55 -4.96 1.88
C GLN A 249 -20.95 -5.80 3.01
N ALA A 250 -21.83 -6.57 3.65
CA ALA A 250 -21.46 -7.57 4.66
C ALA A 250 -20.43 -8.57 4.13
N ASN A 251 -20.43 -8.77 2.81
CA ASN A 251 -19.68 -9.82 2.15
C ASN A 251 -18.18 -9.55 2.18
N VAL A 252 -17.44 -10.47 2.76
CA VAL A 252 -16.01 -10.53 2.59
C VAL A 252 -15.78 -11.32 1.32
N LYS A 253 -15.38 -10.65 0.23
CA LYS A 253 -15.12 -11.34 -1.07
C LYS A 253 -14.05 -12.45 -0.98
N ASN A 254 -13.44 -12.63 0.20
CA ASN A 254 -12.49 -13.65 0.51
C ASN A 254 -12.77 -14.35 1.88
N PRO A 255 -12.91 -15.69 1.87
CA PRO A 255 -12.98 -16.55 3.06
C PRO A 255 -11.95 -16.27 4.15
N ALA A 256 -10.72 -15.94 3.80
CA ALA A 256 -9.63 -15.81 4.75
C ALA A 256 -9.40 -14.37 5.24
N SER A 257 -10.34 -13.48 4.96
CA SER A 257 -10.48 -12.21 5.70
C SER A 257 -11.46 -12.31 6.87
N ALA A 258 -12.08 -13.48 7.08
CA ALA A 258 -12.84 -13.76 8.29
C ALA A 258 -11.90 -13.89 9.50
N LEU A 259 -12.18 -13.14 10.56
CA LEU A 259 -11.45 -13.12 11.82
C LEU A 259 -12.02 -14.15 12.80
N PRO A 260 -11.26 -14.62 13.80
CA PRO A 260 -11.84 -15.35 14.92
C PRO A 260 -12.97 -14.58 15.61
N PHE A 261 -14.00 -15.27 16.12
CA PHE A 261 -15.16 -14.63 16.80
C PHE A 261 -14.81 -13.89 18.09
N ASP A 262 -13.64 -14.17 18.67
CA ASP A 262 -13.09 -13.51 19.86
C ASP A 262 -12.09 -12.39 19.52
N SER A 263 -11.94 -12.05 18.23
CA SER A 263 -11.09 -10.94 17.80
C SER A 263 -11.58 -9.62 18.38
N PRO A 264 -10.65 -8.67 18.69
CA PRO A 264 -11.04 -7.33 19.09
C PRO A 264 -11.91 -6.70 18.00
N ALA A 265 -12.98 -6.03 18.43
CA ALA A 265 -13.93 -5.39 17.53
C ALA A 265 -13.40 -4.04 17.06
N GLU A 266 -12.39 -4.10 16.20
CA GLU A 266 -11.71 -2.94 15.66
C GLU A 266 -11.60 -3.08 14.14
N VAL A 267 -11.63 -1.95 13.44
CA VAL A 267 -11.37 -1.90 12.01
C VAL A 267 -10.26 -0.90 11.72
N LYS A 268 -9.43 -1.24 10.74
CA LYS A 268 -8.49 -0.30 10.18
C LYS A 268 -9.16 0.48 9.05
N VAL A 269 -9.16 1.80 9.17
CA VAL A 269 -9.62 2.73 8.13
C VAL A 269 -8.43 3.47 7.56
N SER A 270 -8.45 3.71 6.25
CA SER A 270 -7.40 4.43 5.52
C SER A 270 -8.04 5.50 4.63
N LEU A 271 -7.38 6.65 4.58
CA LEU A 271 -7.80 7.83 3.83
C LEU A 271 -6.62 8.35 3.02
N ASP A 272 -6.82 8.52 1.72
CA ASP A 272 -5.91 9.25 0.86
C ASP A 272 -6.48 10.62 0.56
N VAL A 273 -5.64 11.63 0.75
CA VAL A 273 -5.91 12.99 0.30
C VAL A 273 -4.91 13.36 -0.76
N ALA A 274 -5.38 14.04 -1.81
CA ALA A 274 -4.54 14.78 -2.72
C ALA A 274 -4.94 16.25 -2.68
N VAL A 275 -3.96 17.12 -2.50
CA VAL A 275 -4.17 18.57 -2.41
C VAL A 275 -3.30 19.23 -3.46
N THR A 276 -3.93 20.08 -4.27
CA THR A 276 -3.24 20.92 -5.24
C THR A 276 -3.22 22.35 -4.76
N TYR A 277 -2.04 22.94 -4.69
CA TYR A 277 -1.81 24.34 -4.33
C TYR A 277 -1.44 25.14 -5.58
N ALA A 278 -1.91 26.38 -5.67
CA ALA A 278 -1.38 27.35 -6.62
C ALA A 278 0.11 27.59 -6.33
N LEU A 279 0.85 28.02 -7.36
CA LEU A 279 2.25 28.45 -7.22
C LEU A 279 2.37 29.92 -7.60
N GLY A 280 3.05 30.72 -6.77
CA GLY A 280 3.08 32.19 -6.82
C GLY A 280 3.70 32.84 -8.07
N SER A 281 4.10 32.06 -9.07
CA SER A 281 4.80 32.51 -10.27
C SER A 281 4.28 31.91 -11.58
N ALA A 282 3.20 31.12 -11.55
CA ALA A 282 2.71 30.44 -12.75
C ALA A 282 1.84 31.37 -13.61
N GLY A 283 2.48 32.18 -14.47
CA GLY A 283 1.85 32.64 -15.70
C GLY A 283 1.58 31.42 -16.59
N VAL A 284 0.38 30.84 -16.52
CA VAL A 284 0.04 29.55 -17.15
C VAL A 284 -0.25 29.65 -18.65
N SER A 285 0.00 30.78 -19.31
CA SER A 285 -0.29 30.95 -20.73
C SER A 285 0.92 30.58 -21.59
N GLY A 286 1.24 29.29 -21.71
CA GLY A 286 2.31 28.83 -22.59
C GLY A 286 2.45 27.31 -22.62
N GLY A 287 3.06 26.79 -23.69
CA GLY A 287 3.46 25.38 -23.77
C GLY A 287 4.41 24.98 -22.63
N GLY A 288 4.46 23.69 -22.31
CA GLY A 288 5.33 23.18 -21.26
C GLY A 288 5.93 21.81 -21.61
N ILE A 289 7.07 21.51 -21.00
CA ILE A 289 7.69 20.19 -21.04
C ILE A 289 7.42 19.50 -19.71
N THR A 290 6.69 18.40 -19.76
CA THR A 290 6.44 17.52 -18.61
C THR A 290 7.39 16.34 -18.65
N VAL A 291 8.07 16.10 -17.53
CA VAL A 291 9.04 15.02 -17.38
C VAL A 291 8.85 14.31 -16.05
N LEU A 292 9.31 13.07 -16.02
CA LEU A 292 9.44 12.29 -14.80
C LEU A 292 10.90 12.37 -14.32
N GLY A 293 11.09 12.84 -13.10
CA GLY A 293 12.37 12.80 -12.39
C GLY A 293 12.37 11.75 -11.30
N THR A 294 13.53 11.14 -11.11
CA THR A 294 13.76 10.10 -10.11
C THR A 294 14.93 10.47 -9.21
N GLY A 295 14.83 10.14 -7.93
CA GLY A 295 15.89 10.43 -6.96
C GLY A 295 15.86 9.42 -5.83
N SER A 296 17.00 9.23 -5.18
CA SER A 296 17.11 8.33 -4.05
C SER A 296 18.01 8.92 -2.97
N VAL A 297 17.67 8.66 -1.71
CA VAL A 297 18.52 8.98 -0.55
C VAL A 297 18.66 7.73 0.31
N THR A 298 19.90 7.42 0.66
CA THR A 298 20.21 6.36 1.64
C THR A 298 20.49 7.00 2.99
N ALA A 299 19.84 6.50 4.03
CA ALA A 299 20.05 6.94 5.40
C ALA A 299 20.40 5.73 6.29
N LYS A 300 21.07 6.01 7.41
CA LYS A 300 21.24 5.01 8.47
C LYS A 300 19.86 4.71 9.06
N ALA A 301 19.57 3.44 9.29
CA ALA A 301 18.34 3.00 9.93
C ALA A 301 18.44 3.11 11.46
N ASP A 302 17.32 3.42 12.11
CA ASP A 302 17.17 3.40 13.57
C ASP A 302 16.10 2.39 14.04
N GLU A 303 15.35 1.79 13.12
CA GLU A 303 14.39 0.72 13.35
C GLU A 303 14.73 -0.50 12.46
N ALA A 304 14.56 -1.72 13.00
CA ALA A 304 14.73 -2.97 12.25
C ALA A 304 13.62 -3.98 12.57
N TYR A 305 13.13 -4.63 11.53
CA TYR A 305 12.09 -5.64 11.64
C TYR A 305 12.59 -6.97 11.08
N VAL A 306 12.64 -8.01 11.90
CA VAL A 306 12.84 -9.38 11.41
C VAL A 306 11.52 -9.84 10.82
N VAL A 307 11.51 -10.14 9.52
CA VAL A 307 10.33 -10.56 8.79
C VAL A 307 10.50 -12.02 8.38
N VAL A 308 9.52 -12.85 8.75
CA VAL A 308 9.52 -14.28 8.49
C VAL A 308 8.20 -14.66 7.84
N PHE A 309 8.28 -15.33 6.69
CA PHE A 309 7.12 -15.87 6.01
C PHE A 309 6.96 -17.35 6.43
N ALA A 310 5.92 -17.62 7.21
CA ALA A 310 5.57 -18.94 7.73
C ALA A 310 4.56 -19.63 6.82
N ASP A 311 4.88 -20.84 6.36
CA ASP A 311 3.96 -21.65 5.57
C ASP A 311 2.95 -22.34 6.48
N LEU A 312 1.67 -22.00 6.33
CA LEU A 312 0.57 -22.60 7.07
C LEU A 312 -0.29 -23.51 6.19
N SER A 313 0.25 -23.93 5.04
CA SER A 313 -0.46 -24.82 4.13
C SER A 313 -0.69 -26.19 4.79
N GLY A 314 -1.96 -26.52 4.99
CA GLY A 314 -2.40 -27.88 5.27
C GLY A 314 -2.84 -28.59 3.98
N PRO A 315 -3.23 -29.88 4.06
CA PRO A 315 -3.74 -30.62 2.90
C PRO A 315 -5.02 -30.02 2.28
N THR A 316 -5.70 -29.16 3.03
CA THR A 316 -6.90 -28.42 2.59
C THR A 316 -6.59 -26.98 2.21
N GLY A 317 -5.31 -26.66 2.01
CA GLY A 317 -4.84 -25.31 1.79
C GLY A 317 -4.48 -24.57 3.09
N PRO A 318 -4.25 -23.28 2.96
CA PRO A 318 -3.73 -22.40 4.01
C PRO A 318 -4.77 -22.12 5.07
N ARG A 319 -4.35 -22.10 6.32
CA ARG A 319 -5.24 -21.87 7.46
C ARG A 319 -4.91 -20.53 8.11
N PRO A 320 -5.94 -19.79 8.58
CA PRO A 320 -5.72 -18.70 9.53
C PRO A 320 -4.90 -19.22 10.72
N ILE A 321 -4.04 -18.36 11.26
CA ILE A 321 -3.23 -18.71 12.44
C ILE A 321 -4.17 -18.89 13.62
N ALA A 322 -4.12 -20.07 14.24
CA ALA A 322 -4.90 -20.31 15.46
C ALA A 322 -4.38 -19.40 16.59
N ALA A 323 -5.29 -18.91 17.43
CA ALA A 323 -4.93 -18.08 18.59
C ALA A 323 -3.87 -18.74 19.47
N LYS A 324 -4.00 -20.07 19.70
CA LYS A 324 -3.02 -20.87 20.43
C LYS A 324 -1.61 -20.82 19.83
N ASP A 325 -1.48 -20.86 18.51
CA ASP A 325 -0.18 -20.84 17.84
C ASP A 325 0.44 -19.43 17.92
N ARG A 326 -0.40 -18.39 17.78
CA ARG A 326 0.01 -17.00 18.03
C ARG A 326 0.52 -16.81 19.47
N ASP A 327 -0.20 -17.30 20.46
CA ASP A 327 0.19 -17.20 21.87
C ASP A 327 1.49 -17.98 22.15
N ALA A 328 1.63 -19.16 21.56
CA ALA A 328 2.84 -19.96 21.67
C ALA A 328 4.05 -19.26 21.05
N LEU A 329 3.88 -18.59 19.91
CA LEU A 329 4.91 -17.76 19.30
C LEU A 329 5.32 -16.61 20.21
N ILE A 330 4.34 -15.82 20.70
CA ILE A 330 4.60 -14.68 21.58
C ILE A 330 5.34 -15.15 22.85
N ALA A 331 4.91 -16.24 23.46
CA ALA A 331 5.58 -16.80 24.64
C ALA A 331 7.03 -17.22 24.35
N LYS A 332 7.31 -17.79 23.17
CA LYS A 332 8.68 -18.14 22.75
C LYS A 332 9.52 -16.90 22.52
N LEU A 333 9.03 -15.92 21.79
CA LEU A 333 9.74 -14.67 21.53
C LEU A 333 10.01 -13.89 22.83
N ALA A 334 9.12 -13.97 23.83
CA ALA A 334 9.35 -13.40 25.15
C ALA A 334 10.59 -13.97 25.86
N THR A 335 10.97 -15.23 25.61
CA THR A 335 12.21 -15.81 26.16
C THR A 335 13.48 -15.18 25.59
N LEU A 336 13.37 -14.54 24.42
CA LEU A 336 14.44 -13.76 23.78
C LEU A 336 14.43 -12.28 24.22
N GLY A 337 13.52 -11.90 25.13
CA GLY A 337 13.36 -10.52 25.60
C GLY A 337 12.57 -9.62 24.64
N ILE A 338 11.88 -10.20 23.66
CA ILE A 338 10.99 -9.47 22.74
C ILE A 338 9.61 -9.35 23.39
N LYS A 339 9.03 -8.15 23.41
CA LYS A 339 7.71 -7.96 24.02
C LYS A 339 6.61 -8.36 23.04
N ALA A 340 5.44 -8.72 23.56
CA ALA A 340 4.28 -9.03 22.73
C ALA A 340 3.87 -7.89 21.79
N GLU A 341 4.04 -6.63 22.22
CA GLU A 341 3.75 -5.43 21.43
C GLU A 341 4.70 -5.23 20.23
N ASP A 342 5.88 -5.84 20.27
CA ASP A 342 6.89 -5.79 19.21
C ASP A 342 6.68 -6.90 18.16
N VAL A 343 5.68 -7.78 18.36
CA VAL A 343 5.38 -8.92 17.47
C VAL A 343 4.08 -8.68 16.73
N LYS A 344 4.17 -8.55 15.41
CA LYS A 344 2.99 -8.49 14.53
C LYS A 344 2.92 -9.76 13.69
N VAL A 345 1.74 -10.37 13.66
CA VAL A 345 1.48 -11.59 12.91
C VAL A 345 0.29 -11.36 11.97
N GLU A 346 0.56 -11.39 10.68
CA GLU A 346 -0.40 -11.14 9.60
C GLU A 346 -0.60 -12.43 8.79
N SER A 347 -1.80 -13.00 8.79
CA SER A 347 -2.14 -14.11 7.89
C SER A 347 -2.65 -13.56 6.57
N SER A 348 -2.06 -13.99 5.44
CA SER A 348 -2.61 -13.67 4.14
C SER A 348 -3.88 -14.45 3.85
N SER A 349 -4.83 -13.78 3.23
CA SER A 349 -6.13 -14.34 2.89
C SER A 349 -6.12 -15.23 1.62
N PHE A 350 -4.97 -15.48 0.96
CA PHE A 350 -4.93 -16.25 -0.30
C PHE A 350 -4.13 -17.52 -0.25
N GLY A 351 -3.69 -17.89 0.94
CA GLY A 351 -2.63 -18.88 1.00
C GLY A 351 -1.27 -18.43 0.60
N ALA A 352 -1.08 -17.11 0.57
CA ALA A 352 0.26 -16.66 0.84
C ALA A 352 0.64 -17.07 2.27
N PRO A 353 1.94 -17.25 2.53
CA PRO A 353 2.45 -17.49 3.87
C PRO A 353 1.94 -16.44 4.85
N ALA A 354 1.79 -16.83 6.12
CA ALA A 354 1.67 -15.85 7.18
C ALA A 354 2.98 -15.06 7.31
N VAL A 355 2.87 -13.76 7.57
CA VAL A 355 4.01 -12.91 7.85
C VAL A 355 4.09 -12.63 9.33
N VAL A 356 5.20 -13.02 9.94
CA VAL A 356 5.59 -12.57 11.27
C VAL A 356 6.59 -11.45 11.07
N SER A 357 6.32 -10.27 11.62
CA SER A 357 7.28 -9.18 11.71
C SER A 357 7.56 -8.86 13.17
N VAL A 358 8.84 -8.83 13.55
CA VAL A 358 9.30 -8.59 14.91
C VAL A 358 10.18 -7.35 14.94
N ASP A 359 9.79 -6.33 15.70
CA ASP A 359 10.62 -5.16 15.97
C ASP A 359 11.79 -5.56 16.88
N VAL A 360 13.02 -5.25 16.45
CA VAL A 360 14.23 -5.61 17.18
C VAL A 360 15.22 -4.44 17.24
N ASP A 361 15.97 -4.40 18.33
CA ASP A 361 17.13 -3.52 18.45
C ASP A 361 18.17 -3.88 17.37
N ILE A 362 18.48 -2.91 16.51
CA ILE A 362 19.46 -3.04 15.42
C ILE A 362 20.80 -3.58 15.93
N ALA A 363 21.24 -3.18 17.13
CA ALA A 363 22.51 -3.63 17.69
C ALA A 363 22.52 -5.13 18.04
N LYS A 364 21.33 -5.72 18.24
CA LYS A 364 21.15 -7.14 18.58
C LYS A 364 20.82 -7.99 17.36
N LEU A 365 20.49 -7.38 16.23
CA LEU A 365 20.00 -8.04 15.02
C LEU A 365 20.84 -9.25 14.56
N PRO A 366 22.19 -9.19 14.51
CA PRO A 366 22.99 -10.34 14.03
C PRO A 366 22.85 -11.59 14.91
N LYS A 367 22.49 -11.42 16.19
CA LYS A 367 22.29 -12.52 17.12
C LYS A 367 20.83 -12.94 17.20
N ILE A 368 19.93 -11.97 17.39
CA ILE A 368 18.51 -12.23 17.62
C ILE A 368 17.76 -12.65 16.35
N GLY A 369 18.28 -12.30 15.17
CA GLY A 369 17.63 -12.64 13.89
C GLY A 369 17.42 -14.14 13.73
N GLU A 370 18.48 -14.94 13.91
CA GLU A 370 18.41 -16.40 13.83
C GLU A 370 17.54 -17.01 14.94
N ASP A 371 17.63 -16.49 16.16
CA ASP A 371 16.80 -16.95 17.29
C ASP A 371 15.30 -16.72 17.01
N VAL A 372 14.95 -15.60 16.37
CA VAL A 372 13.57 -15.32 15.92
C VAL A 372 13.13 -16.31 14.84
N LEU A 373 13.99 -16.61 13.86
CA LEU A 373 13.66 -17.61 12.83
C LEU A 373 13.39 -18.99 13.43
N GLU A 374 14.22 -19.42 14.38
CA GLU A 374 14.04 -20.69 15.08
C GLU A 374 12.74 -20.69 15.89
N ALA A 375 12.44 -19.61 16.62
CA ALA A 375 11.20 -19.48 17.38
C ALA A 375 9.97 -19.59 16.48
N VAL A 376 9.94 -18.88 15.34
CA VAL A 376 8.84 -18.93 14.35
C VAL A 376 8.71 -20.33 13.75
N GLY A 377 9.82 -20.94 13.33
CA GLY A 377 9.82 -22.28 12.75
C GLY A 377 9.38 -23.36 13.73
N SER A 378 9.72 -23.22 15.02
CA SER A 378 9.29 -24.18 16.04
C SER A 378 7.78 -24.17 16.31
N VAL A 379 7.06 -23.10 15.94
CA VAL A 379 5.61 -22.97 16.11
C VAL A 379 4.88 -23.35 14.83
N PHE A 380 5.29 -22.78 13.70
CA PHE A 380 4.57 -22.95 12.43
C PHE A 380 5.16 -24.03 11.52
N GLY A 381 6.29 -24.64 11.90
CA GLY A 381 6.97 -25.66 11.12
C GLY A 381 8.01 -25.09 10.17
N ARG A 382 7.91 -25.38 8.88
CA ARG A 382 8.92 -24.91 7.92
C ARG A 382 8.72 -23.41 7.65
N ASN A 383 9.72 -22.61 7.96
CA ASN A 383 9.81 -21.25 7.42
C ASN A 383 9.99 -21.35 5.90
N THR A 384 9.37 -20.45 5.16
CA THR A 384 9.65 -20.34 3.72
C THR A 384 11.02 -19.71 3.51
N GLN A 385 11.56 -19.80 2.29
CA GLN A 385 12.83 -19.16 1.92
C GLN A 385 12.79 -17.62 1.98
N GLN A 386 11.62 -17.02 2.22
CA GLN A 386 11.44 -15.58 2.33
C GLN A 386 11.56 -15.17 3.79
N GLN A 387 12.77 -14.81 4.20
CA GLN A 387 13.06 -14.32 5.55
C GLN A 387 14.23 -13.34 5.52
N GLY A 388 14.28 -12.43 6.48
CA GLY A 388 15.38 -11.47 6.62
C GLY A 388 14.98 -10.24 7.42
N VAL A 389 15.79 -9.19 7.36
CA VAL A 389 15.53 -7.91 8.03
C VAL A 389 15.02 -6.87 7.05
N ARG A 390 14.05 -6.07 7.50
CA ARG A 390 13.72 -4.78 6.90
C ARG A 390 14.22 -3.66 7.80
N PHE A 391 15.05 -2.78 7.25
CA PHE A 391 15.49 -1.55 7.89
C PHE A 391 14.55 -0.39 7.56
N THR A 392 14.28 0.46 8.54
CA THR A 392 13.51 1.69 8.34
C THR A 392 14.00 2.79 9.28
N HIS A 393 13.27 3.91 9.32
CA HIS A 393 13.63 5.07 10.14
C HIS A 393 12.41 5.71 10.80
N SER A 394 12.54 6.05 12.08
CA SER A 394 11.50 6.76 12.86
C SER A 394 11.08 8.08 12.20
N ALA A 395 12.04 8.79 11.58
CA ALA A 395 11.84 10.01 10.78
C ALA A 395 11.81 9.78 9.26
N CYS A 396 11.24 8.66 8.78
CA CYS A 396 11.29 8.30 7.35
C CYS A 396 10.76 9.40 6.41
N GLN A 397 9.75 10.16 6.82
CA GLN A 397 9.20 11.28 6.02
C GLN A 397 10.24 12.39 5.72
N ALA A 398 11.16 12.63 6.65
CA ALA A 398 12.25 13.58 6.43
C ALA A 398 13.25 13.04 5.39
N VAL A 399 13.54 11.73 5.43
CA VAL A 399 14.40 11.06 4.44
C VAL A 399 13.73 11.04 3.06
N ALA A 400 12.43 10.76 3.00
CA ALA A 400 11.64 10.85 1.76
C ALA A 400 11.66 12.26 1.17
N SER A 401 11.45 13.28 2.01
CA SER A 401 11.53 14.68 1.59
C SER A 401 12.93 15.04 1.06
N ALA A 402 13.99 14.49 1.66
CA ALA A 402 15.35 14.67 1.16
C ALA A 402 15.55 14.03 -0.23
N ALA A 403 14.85 12.93 -0.55
CA ALA A 403 14.87 12.28 -1.86
C ALA A 403 14.15 13.07 -2.96
N HIS A 404 13.29 14.04 -2.60
CA HIS A 404 12.64 14.91 -3.58
C HIS A 404 13.62 15.83 -4.31
N LYS A 405 14.65 16.31 -3.60
CA LYS A 405 15.66 17.22 -4.19
C LYS A 405 16.41 16.59 -5.37
N PRO A 406 17.03 15.39 -5.25
CA PRO A 406 17.64 14.75 -6.41
C PRO A 406 16.62 14.38 -7.49
N ALA A 407 15.36 14.05 -7.13
CA ALA A 407 14.32 13.77 -8.12
C ALA A 407 13.94 15.01 -8.96
N LEU A 408 13.82 16.18 -8.34
CA LEU A 408 13.59 17.44 -9.05
C LEU A 408 14.80 17.83 -9.91
N ALA A 409 16.02 17.59 -9.43
CA ALA A 409 17.22 17.84 -10.22
C ALA A 409 17.30 16.95 -11.47
N ASP A 410 16.96 15.65 -11.34
CA ASP A 410 16.86 14.72 -12.48
C ASP A 410 15.77 15.15 -13.46
N ALA A 411 14.59 15.55 -12.96
CA ALA A 411 13.52 16.11 -13.80
C ALA A 411 14.01 17.33 -14.59
N GLU A 412 14.62 18.32 -13.92
CA GLU A 412 15.10 19.53 -14.59
C GLU A 412 16.14 19.21 -15.67
N ALA A 413 17.08 18.31 -15.39
CA ALA A 413 18.09 17.88 -16.35
C ALA A 413 17.46 17.24 -17.60
N ARG A 414 16.45 16.37 -17.42
CA ARG A 414 15.70 15.76 -18.53
C ARG A 414 14.89 16.78 -19.31
N ALA A 415 14.23 17.71 -18.63
CA ALA A 415 13.46 18.77 -19.29
C ALA A 415 14.36 19.68 -20.12
N LYS A 416 15.56 20.03 -19.61
CA LYS A 416 16.57 20.80 -20.36
C LYS A 416 17.01 20.07 -21.62
N ALA A 417 17.27 18.76 -21.52
CA ALA A 417 17.64 17.95 -22.67
C ALA A 417 16.53 17.91 -23.74
N LEU A 418 15.27 17.72 -23.33
CA LEU A 418 14.12 17.73 -24.23
C LEU A 418 13.91 19.10 -24.88
N ALA A 419 14.03 20.19 -24.12
CA ALA A 419 13.92 21.55 -24.64
C ALA A 419 14.99 21.82 -25.71
N ALA A 420 16.24 21.44 -25.43
CA ALA A 420 17.35 21.60 -26.36
C ALA A 420 17.12 20.85 -27.68
N VAL A 421 16.62 19.61 -27.63
CA VAL A 421 16.26 18.83 -28.83
C VAL A 421 15.11 19.47 -29.61
N ALA A 422 14.15 20.07 -28.90
CA ALA A 422 13.02 20.77 -29.52
C ALA A 422 13.37 22.18 -30.06
N GLY A 423 14.60 22.66 -29.87
CA GLY A 423 14.99 24.03 -30.20
C GLY A 423 14.29 25.07 -29.33
N LEU A 424 13.90 24.70 -28.11
CA LEU A 424 13.21 25.54 -27.14
C LEU A 424 14.14 25.91 -25.98
N LYS A 425 13.88 27.06 -25.37
CA LYS A 425 14.47 27.44 -24.07
C LYS A 425 13.58 26.93 -22.95
N LEU A 426 14.17 26.14 -22.05
CA LEU A 426 13.47 25.75 -20.82
C LEU A 426 13.28 26.97 -19.92
N GLY A 427 12.04 27.18 -19.49
CA GLY A 427 11.64 28.21 -18.55
C GLY A 427 11.53 27.70 -17.11
N THR A 428 10.65 28.32 -16.34
CA THR A 428 10.44 28.05 -14.93
C THR A 428 9.57 26.82 -14.69
N LEU A 429 9.79 26.16 -13.55
CA LEU A 429 8.91 25.09 -13.06
C LEU A 429 7.48 25.62 -12.85
N GLN A 430 6.50 25.03 -13.55
CA GLN A 430 5.07 25.41 -13.53
C GLN A 430 4.22 24.48 -12.66
N SER A 431 4.52 23.18 -12.65
CA SER A 431 3.83 22.22 -11.81
C SER A 431 4.75 21.11 -11.35
N VAL A 432 4.45 20.57 -10.17
CA VAL A 432 5.04 19.33 -9.67
C VAL A 432 3.90 18.48 -9.13
N SER A 433 3.90 17.21 -9.51
CA SER A 433 3.02 16.20 -8.95
C SER A 433 3.88 15.11 -8.34
N ASP A 434 3.71 14.90 -7.04
CA ASP A 434 4.18 13.67 -6.42
C ASP A 434 3.13 12.58 -6.67
N GLY A 435 3.44 11.69 -7.62
CA GLY A 435 2.55 10.59 -7.98
C GLY A 435 2.36 9.58 -6.85
N GLY A 436 3.18 9.62 -5.79
CA GLY A 436 3.23 8.60 -4.77
C GLY A 436 3.75 7.29 -5.38
N GLY A 437 5.05 7.24 -5.69
CA GLY A 437 5.83 6.00 -5.85
C GLY A 437 5.49 5.02 -6.99
N GLN A 438 4.36 5.12 -7.69
CA GLN A 438 3.95 4.08 -8.65
C GLN A 438 4.61 4.23 -10.03
N LEU A 439 5.91 3.92 -10.13
CA LEU A 439 6.56 3.69 -11.42
C LEU A 439 6.70 2.20 -11.78
N SER A 440 6.35 1.30 -10.88
CA SER A 440 6.34 -0.11 -11.22
C SER A 440 5.05 -0.46 -11.96
N VAL A 441 5.20 -0.67 -13.27
CA VAL A 441 4.16 -1.23 -14.15
C VAL A 441 3.77 -2.65 -13.71
N TYR A 442 4.63 -3.32 -12.91
CA TYR A 442 4.51 -4.75 -12.56
C TYR A 442 4.32 -5.01 -11.06
N GLY A 443 3.87 -4.03 -10.28
CA GLY A 443 3.52 -4.24 -8.87
C GLY A 443 3.61 -2.97 -8.04
N PRO A 444 3.05 -2.93 -6.83
CA PRO A 444 3.15 -1.77 -5.96
C PRO A 444 4.61 -1.48 -5.66
N ALA A 445 5.04 -0.24 -5.87
CA ALA A 445 6.28 0.22 -5.24
C ALA A 445 6.06 0.15 -3.74
N VAL A 446 6.85 -0.67 -3.05
CA VAL A 446 6.79 -0.73 -1.60
C VAL A 446 7.36 0.59 -1.09
N ASP A 447 6.51 1.35 -0.40
CA ASP A 447 6.97 2.54 0.31
C ASP A 447 7.92 2.08 1.43
N ALA A 448 9.19 2.46 1.31
CA ALA A 448 10.20 2.18 2.31
C ALA A 448 9.78 2.68 3.70
N CYS A 449 8.97 3.74 3.76
CA CYS A 449 8.43 4.34 4.97
C CYS A 449 7.15 3.68 5.51
N SER A 450 6.50 2.78 4.74
CA SER A 450 5.28 2.13 5.19
C SER A 450 5.56 1.09 6.28
N LYS A 451 4.91 1.21 7.44
CA LYS A 451 4.96 0.19 8.50
C LYS A 451 4.10 -1.05 8.19
N GLU A 452 3.43 -1.09 7.05
CA GLU A 452 2.60 -2.23 6.64
C GLU A 452 3.43 -3.28 5.89
N PHE A 453 3.65 -4.42 6.54
CA PHE A 453 4.43 -5.53 5.99
C PHE A 453 3.64 -6.38 5.00
N THR A 454 2.30 -6.37 5.06
CA THR A 454 1.44 -7.02 4.05
C THR A 454 1.77 -6.60 2.62
N GLN A 455 2.23 -5.37 2.37
CA GLN A 455 2.65 -4.95 1.02
C GLN A 455 3.92 -5.67 0.52
N LEU A 456 4.75 -6.21 1.42
CA LEU A 456 5.91 -7.04 1.07
C LEU A 456 5.48 -8.40 0.51
N ILE A 457 4.31 -8.91 0.92
CA ILE A 457 3.79 -10.21 0.47
C ILE A 457 3.44 -10.18 -1.03
N TYR A 458 2.96 -9.02 -1.50
CA TYR A 458 2.49 -8.84 -2.88
C TYR A 458 3.48 -8.07 -3.76
N GLY A 459 4.62 -7.65 -3.19
CA GLY A 459 5.59 -6.78 -3.82
C GLY A 459 6.52 -7.48 -4.80
N SER A 460 6.07 -7.62 -6.05
CA SER A 460 6.81 -7.92 -7.29
C SER A 460 7.62 -9.24 -7.37
N PRO A 461 7.74 -9.85 -8.56
CA PRO A 461 8.61 -11.01 -8.79
C PRO A 461 10.13 -10.72 -8.66
N PHE A 462 10.54 -9.50 -8.31
CA PHE A 462 11.93 -9.02 -8.38
C PHE A 462 12.70 -8.99 -7.05
N GLY A 463 12.31 -9.82 -6.08
CA GLY A 463 13.13 -10.12 -4.90
C GLY A 463 12.68 -9.39 -3.63
N SER A 464 12.86 -10.08 -2.51
CA SER A 464 12.50 -9.56 -1.19
C SER A 464 13.29 -8.28 -0.88
N LEU A 465 12.60 -7.22 -0.46
CA LEU A 465 13.23 -6.05 0.19
C LEU A 465 13.92 -6.40 1.51
N LEU A 466 13.76 -7.65 1.95
CA LEU A 466 14.45 -8.21 3.10
C LEU A 466 15.94 -8.37 2.78
N LYS A 467 16.75 -7.92 3.71
CA LYS A 467 18.20 -8.05 3.69
C LYS A 467 18.62 -9.20 4.62
N PRO A 468 19.81 -9.79 4.42
CA PRO A 468 20.46 -10.62 5.44
C PRO A 468 20.62 -9.89 6.78
N PHE A 469 20.62 -10.62 7.91
CA PHE A 469 20.71 -10.02 9.26
C PHE A 469 22.05 -9.30 9.55
N ASP A 470 23.09 -9.61 8.78
CA ASP A 470 24.41 -8.99 8.85
C ASP A 470 24.55 -7.78 7.90
N SER A 471 23.48 -7.42 7.17
CA SER A 471 23.51 -6.27 6.29
C SER A 471 23.68 -4.97 7.07
N PRO A 472 24.37 -3.96 6.50
CA PRO A 472 24.46 -2.65 7.11
C PRO A 472 23.06 -2.09 7.42
N ALA A 473 22.89 -1.52 8.60
CA ALA A 473 21.66 -0.88 9.05
C ALA A 473 21.43 0.44 8.29
N ALA A 474 21.06 0.31 7.02
CA ALA A 474 20.79 1.39 6.11
C ALA A 474 19.59 1.03 5.24
N PHE A 475 18.84 2.05 4.85
CA PHE A 475 17.71 1.89 3.95
C PHE A 475 17.72 3.04 2.94
N THR A 476 17.13 2.77 1.77
CA THR A 476 17.08 3.72 0.66
C THR A 476 15.63 4.11 0.40
N VAL A 477 15.35 5.41 0.41
CA VAL A 477 14.06 5.95 -0.04
C VAL A 477 14.22 6.43 -1.46
N ASN A 478 13.33 5.96 -2.33
CA ASN A 478 13.23 6.42 -3.72
C ASN A 478 12.06 7.41 -3.84
N SER A 479 12.24 8.42 -4.68
CA SER A 479 11.24 9.42 -5.02
C SER A 479 11.09 9.48 -6.54
N ALA A 480 9.86 9.62 -6.99
CA ALA A 480 9.50 9.81 -8.39
C ALA A 480 8.51 10.98 -8.50
N LEU A 481 8.89 12.02 -9.23
CA LEU A 481 8.10 13.25 -9.34
C LEU A 481 7.86 13.56 -10.82
N THR A 482 6.63 13.94 -11.14
CA THR A 482 6.33 14.54 -12.44
C THR A 482 6.46 16.05 -12.31
N ALA A 483 7.30 16.66 -13.13
CA ALA A 483 7.51 18.11 -13.13
C ALA A 483 7.21 18.67 -14.52
N THR A 484 6.50 19.80 -14.59
CA THR A 484 6.25 20.54 -15.83
C THR A 484 6.94 21.87 -15.77
N TYR A 485 7.72 22.19 -16.79
CA TYR A 485 8.42 23.46 -16.94
C TYR A 485 7.83 24.22 -18.11
N SER A 486 7.75 25.55 -18.01
CA SER A 486 7.41 26.39 -19.16
C SER A 486 8.50 26.28 -20.23
N VAL A 487 8.16 26.61 -21.46
CA VAL A 487 9.12 26.72 -22.57
C VAL A 487 8.89 27.99 -23.37
N ALA A 488 9.96 28.50 -23.97
CA ALA A 488 9.92 29.60 -24.92
C ALA A 488 10.65 29.21 -26.22
N PRO A 489 10.33 29.83 -27.36
CA PRO A 489 11.07 29.67 -28.61
C PRO A 489 12.54 30.07 -28.53
#